data_AF-A0A0Q6KLH8-F1
#
_entry.id   AF-A0A0Q6KLH8-F1
#
_cell.length_a   1.000
_cell.length_b   1.000
_cell.length_c   1.000
_cell.angle_alpha   90.00
_cell.angle_beta   90.00
_cell.angle_gamma   90.00
#
_symmetry.space_group_name_H-M   'P 1'
#
loop_
_entity.id
_entity.type
_entity.pdbx_description
1 polymer ?
#
loop_
_entity_poly.entity_id
_entity_poly.type
_entity_poly.pdbx_seq_one_letter_code
_entity_poly.pdbx_strand_id
1 'polypeptide(L)'
;MNRRSGLAALLAALSPLLLAGASPAEAQSRGRPSQQPPAQQAPPPSQGQEKTFPLGASWSAVLLNGKPVSDRRATFQVDTNLRGTGFSGCNTFSAAAYPLRQQGFAVGPLALTKRNCDKGVMEFERAFLLALRGARNFDIVDGRLVIKGAAGEVRFDRGI
;
A
#
# COMPACT_ATOMS: atom_id res chain seq x y z
N MET A 1 -21.71 -78.55 9.20
CA MET A 1 -21.96 -79.79 8.45
C MET A 1 -21.42 -79.59 7.04
N ASN A 2 -20.40 -80.37 6.66
CA ASN A 2 -20.11 -80.95 5.33
C ASN A 2 -20.23 -80.07 4.06
N ARG A 3 -19.37 -80.14 3.03
CA ARG A 3 -18.08 -80.78 2.70
C ARG A 3 -17.95 -80.57 1.17
N ARG A 4 -16.70 -80.49 0.67
CA ARG A 4 -16.22 -81.01 -0.65
C ARG A 4 -16.41 -80.20 -1.95
N SER A 5 -15.30 -79.57 -2.33
CA SER A 5 -14.44 -79.85 -3.51
C SER A 5 -14.98 -80.53 -4.78
N GLY A 6 -14.60 -79.97 -5.94
CA GLY A 6 -14.41 -80.64 -7.25
C GLY A 6 -13.84 -79.64 -8.27
N LEU A 7 -12.57 -79.77 -8.70
CA LEU A 7 -12.11 -80.32 -10.01
C LEU A 7 -12.57 -79.48 -11.23
N ALA A 8 -11.79 -79.15 -12.25
CA ALA A 8 -10.39 -79.33 -12.62
C ALA A 8 -10.20 -78.63 -13.99
N ALA A 9 -8.97 -78.21 -14.31
CA ALA A 9 -8.32 -78.29 -15.64
C ALA A 9 -8.98 -77.58 -16.85
N LEU A 10 -8.30 -77.03 -17.86
CA LEU A 10 -6.92 -76.73 -18.24
C LEU A 10 -7.02 -76.12 -19.66
N LEU A 11 -5.93 -75.49 -20.12
CA LEU A 11 -5.56 -75.20 -21.54
C LEU A 11 -6.20 -73.93 -22.14
N ALA A 12 -5.41 -72.87 -22.37
CA ALA A 12 -4.58 -72.60 -23.57
C ALA A 12 -5.43 -71.92 -24.66
N ALA A 13 -4.99 -70.93 -25.43
CA ALA A 13 -3.83 -70.07 -25.49
C ALA A 13 -4.17 -68.98 -26.54
N LEU A 14 -3.34 -67.94 -26.61
CA LEU A 14 -3.04 -67.12 -27.79
C LEU A 14 -4.13 -66.16 -28.33
N SER A 15 -3.99 -64.91 -27.89
CA SER A 15 -4.32 -63.67 -28.59
C SER A 15 -3.60 -63.55 -29.96
N PRO A 16 -3.80 -62.47 -30.75
CA PRO A 16 -5.02 -61.67 -31.03
C PRO A 16 -5.16 -61.40 -32.55
N LEU A 17 -6.25 -60.77 -33.01
CA LEU A 17 -6.16 -59.79 -34.12
C LEU A 17 -7.38 -58.88 -34.22
N LEU A 18 -7.08 -57.61 -34.50
CA LEU A 18 -7.91 -56.42 -34.73
C LEU A 18 -8.94 -56.61 -35.88
N LEU A 19 -10.01 -55.82 -36.13
CA LEU A 19 -10.34 -54.42 -35.86
C LEU A 19 -11.86 -54.21 -36.15
N ALA A 20 -12.46 -53.23 -35.45
CA ALA A 20 -13.60 -52.37 -35.83
C ALA A 20 -15.00 -52.94 -36.16
N GLY A 21 -16.00 -52.47 -35.39
CA GLY A 21 -17.40 -52.43 -35.80
C GLY A 21 -18.37 -51.86 -34.75
N ALA A 22 -19.08 -50.80 -35.15
CA ALA A 22 -20.43 -50.35 -34.73
C ALA A 22 -20.69 -49.75 -33.32
N SER A 23 -21.15 -48.49 -33.32
CA SER A 23 -21.98 -47.82 -32.28
C SER A 23 -23.44 -48.35 -32.34
N PRO A 24 -24.43 -47.89 -31.52
CA PRO A 24 -24.45 -46.94 -30.39
C PRO A 24 -25.24 -47.48 -29.16
N ALA A 25 -25.59 -46.59 -28.23
CA ALA A 25 -26.59 -46.73 -27.15
C ALA A 25 -26.09 -47.20 -25.77
N GLU A 26 -26.01 -46.27 -24.83
CA GLU A 26 -26.89 -46.15 -23.65
C GLU A 26 -26.30 -45.07 -22.73
N ALA A 27 -26.94 -43.90 -22.67
CA ALA A 27 -27.84 -43.60 -21.56
C ALA A 27 -27.13 -43.73 -20.20
N GLN A 28 -26.57 -42.61 -19.72
CA GLN A 28 -26.62 -42.23 -18.31
C GLN A 28 -26.13 -40.79 -18.14
N SER A 29 -27.04 -39.86 -18.45
CA SER A 29 -27.05 -38.56 -17.78
C SER A 29 -27.58 -38.79 -16.37
N ARG A 30 -26.68 -38.97 -15.39
CA ARG A 30 -26.99 -38.71 -13.99
C ARG A 30 -25.74 -38.40 -13.19
N GLY A 31 -25.62 -37.12 -12.85
CA GLY A 31 -24.97 -36.66 -11.63
C GLY A 31 -23.45 -36.79 -11.58
N ARG A 32 -22.74 -35.94 -12.34
CA ARG A 32 -21.37 -35.57 -11.96
C ARG A 32 -21.50 -34.39 -10.98
N PRO A 33 -21.04 -34.50 -9.72
CA PRO A 33 -20.87 -33.30 -8.92
C PRO A 33 -19.85 -32.43 -9.66
N SER A 34 -20.27 -31.23 -10.03
CA SER A 34 -19.42 -30.21 -10.63
C SER A 34 -18.23 -29.99 -9.69
N GLN A 35 -17.07 -30.57 -10.01
CA GLN A 35 -15.83 -30.13 -9.43
C GLN A 35 -15.61 -28.71 -9.95
N GLN A 36 -15.99 -27.73 -9.13
CA GLN A 36 -15.56 -26.36 -9.31
C GLN A 36 -14.03 -26.38 -9.34
N PRO A 37 -13.38 -25.83 -10.39
CA PRO A 37 -11.94 -25.61 -10.35
C PRO A 37 -11.59 -24.87 -9.06
N PRO A 38 -10.40 -25.10 -8.46
CA PRO A 38 -9.98 -24.31 -7.32
C PRO A 38 -10.08 -22.85 -7.76
N ALA A 39 -10.87 -22.06 -7.04
CA ALA A 39 -10.86 -20.62 -7.23
C ALA A 39 -9.40 -20.20 -7.10
N GLN A 40 -8.79 -19.82 -8.23
CA GLN A 40 -7.50 -19.18 -8.22
C GLN A 40 -7.70 -17.95 -7.37
N GLN A 41 -7.18 -18.00 -6.15
CA GLN A 41 -7.13 -16.88 -5.25
C GLN A 41 -6.53 -15.76 -6.08
N ALA A 42 -7.34 -14.74 -6.38
CA ALA A 42 -6.81 -13.54 -7.02
C ALA A 42 -5.60 -13.14 -6.17
N PRO A 43 -4.43 -12.90 -6.78
CA PRO A 43 -3.30 -12.39 -6.02
C PRO A 43 -3.82 -11.20 -5.20
N PRO A 44 -3.51 -11.12 -3.89
CA PRO A 44 -3.96 -10.00 -3.07
C PRO A 44 -3.65 -8.72 -3.84
N PRO A 45 -4.56 -7.73 -3.88
CA PRO A 45 -4.39 -6.53 -4.69
C PRO A 45 -2.99 -6.02 -4.43
N SER A 46 -2.17 -5.97 -5.48
CA SER A 46 -0.77 -5.58 -5.43
C SER A 46 -0.70 -4.25 -4.71
N GLN A 47 -0.48 -4.26 -3.39
CA GLN A 47 -0.31 -3.06 -2.60
C GLN A 47 0.91 -2.41 -3.23
N GLY A 48 0.71 -1.31 -3.95
CA GLY A 48 1.82 -0.57 -4.55
C GLY A 48 2.89 -0.43 -3.50
N GLN A 49 4.11 -0.88 -3.83
CA GLN A 49 5.21 -1.03 -2.89
C GLN A 49 5.26 0.16 -1.92
N GLU A 50 5.04 -0.10 -0.64
CA GLU A 50 4.96 0.95 0.37
C GLU A 50 6.29 1.70 0.40
N LYS A 51 6.23 3.02 0.15
CA LYS A 51 7.44 3.85 0.17
C LYS A 51 7.83 4.15 1.62
N THR A 52 9.11 4.03 1.92
CA THR A 52 9.64 4.37 3.24
C THR A 52 9.68 5.88 3.43
N PHE A 53 9.22 6.37 4.59
CA PHE A 53 9.37 7.78 4.94
C PHE A 53 10.85 8.12 5.17
N PRO A 54 11.37 9.21 4.58
CA PRO A 54 12.79 9.57 4.66
C PRO A 54 13.13 10.28 6.00
N LEU A 55 13.33 9.48 7.05
CA LEU A 55 13.82 9.98 8.34
C LEU A 55 15.23 10.55 8.22
N GLY A 56 15.52 11.60 9.00
CA GLY A 56 16.79 12.33 8.99
C GLY A 56 17.02 13.24 7.79
N ALA A 57 16.13 13.23 6.79
CA ALA A 57 16.21 14.12 5.65
C ALA A 57 15.57 15.49 5.96
N SER A 58 16.24 16.55 5.52
CA SER A 58 15.72 17.92 5.52
C SER A 58 14.88 18.17 4.27
N TRP A 59 13.79 18.91 4.42
CA TRP A 59 12.85 19.25 3.34
C TRP A 59 12.52 20.73 3.36
N SER A 60 12.44 21.35 2.18
CA SER A 60 12.06 22.75 1.99
C SER A 60 10.75 22.82 1.22
N ALA A 61 9.74 23.51 1.77
CA ALA A 61 8.44 23.62 1.14
C ALA A 61 8.54 24.45 -0.14
N VAL A 62 7.94 23.94 -1.22
CA VAL A 62 7.93 24.61 -2.54
C VAL A 62 6.52 24.91 -3.02
N LEU A 63 5.53 24.13 -2.57
CA LEU A 63 4.11 24.36 -2.87
C LEU A 63 3.27 24.14 -1.61
N LEU A 64 2.32 25.05 -1.39
CA LEU A 64 1.28 24.93 -0.37
C LEU A 64 -0.08 25.08 -1.05
N ASN A 65 -0.90 24.03 -1.05
CA ASN A 65 -2.20 24.00 -1.71
C ASN A 65 -2.14 24.45 -3.19
N GLY A 66 -1.11 24.01 -3.91
CA GLY A 66 -0.86 24.36 -5.31
C GLY A 66 -0.29 25.77 -5.54
N LYS A 67 -0.11 26.59 -4.50
CA LYS A 67 0.53 27.91 -4.60
C LYS A 67 2.03 27.81 -4.33
N PRO A 68 2.89 28.40 -5.17
CA PRO A 68 4.33 28.43 -4.93
C PRO A 68 4.71 29.11 -3.61
N VAL A 69 5.73 28.58 -2.95
CA VAL A 69 6.32 29.10 -1.70
C VAL A 69 7.71 29.67 -2.02
N SER A 70 7.77 30.70 -2.86
CA SER A 70 9.03 31.24 -3.39
C SER A 70 9.56 32.46 -2.63
N ASP A 71 8.68 33.23 -1.98
CA ASP A 71 9.01 34.45 -1.25
C ASP A 71 9.35 34.18 0.24
N ARG A 72 9.13 32.95 0.71
CA ARG A 72 9.15 32.58 2.13
C ARG A 72 9.82 31.24 2.29
N ARG A 73 10.62 31.07 3.35
CA ARG A 73 11.18 29.77 3.71
C ARG A 73 10.27 29.04 4.67
N ALA A 74 9.93 27.80 4.34
CA ALA A 74 9.42 26.84 5.31
C ALA A 74 10.17 25.52 5.15
N THR A 75 10.53 24.90 6.26
CA THR A 75 11.31 23.66 6.30
C THR A 75 10.64 22.64 7.20
N PHE A 76 10.94 21.38 6.93
CA PHE A 76 10.45 20.26 7.71
C PHE A 76 11.47 19.12 7.70
N GLN A 77 11.69 18.49 8.84
CA GLN A 77 12.47 17.27 8.95
C GLN A 77 11.87 16.41 10.05
N VAL A 78 12.06 15.10 9.96
CA VAL A 78 11.68 14.16 11.02
C VAL A 78 12.90 13.34 11.37
N ASP A 79 13.31 13.36 12.64
CA ASP A 79 14.46 12.58 13.10
C ASP A 79 14.09 11.10 13.36
N THR A 80 15.08 10.31 13.75
CA THR A 80 14.91 8.88 14.07
C THR A 80 14.08 8.63 15.34
N ASN A 81 13.87 9.64 16.17
CA ASN A 81 13.01 9.60 17.35
C ASN A 81 11.56 10.00 17.03
N LEU A 82 11.22 10.12 15.74
CA LEU A 82 9.89 10.53 15.25
C LEU A 82 9.51 11.94 15.72
N ARG A 83 10.51 12.79 15.94
CA ARG A 83 10.31 14.20 16.23
C ARG A 83 10.43 15.01 14.93
N GLY A 84 9.31 15.61 14.55
CA GLY A 84 9.24 16.58 13.48
C GLY A 84 9.69 17.96 13.97
N THR A 85 10.62 18.59 13.26
CA THR A 85 11.05 19.98 13.52
C THR A 85 11.13 20.76 12.22
N GLY A 86 11.05 22.08 12.32
CA GLY A 86 11.20 22.91 11.14
C GLY A 86 11.00 24.39 11.41
N PHE A 87 10.99 25.15 10.32
CA PHE A 87 10.68 26.57 10.29
C PHE A 87 9.41 26.79 9.47
N SER A 88 8.45 27.56 9.97
CA SER A 88 7.16 27.80 9.30
C SER A 88 7.04 29.17 8.63
N GLY A 89 8.15 29.88 8.46
CA GLY A 89 8.19 31.21 7.85
C GLY A 89 8.44 32.34 8.84
N CYS A 90 7.88 32.25 10.05
CA CYS A 90 8.15 33.21 11.14
C CYS A 90 8.79 32.53 12.35
N ASN A 91 8.19 31.42 12.77
CA ASN A 91 8.53 30.66 13.95
C ASN A 91 9.20 29.34 13.61
N THR A 92 9.97 28.83 14.56
CA THR A 92 10.33 27.41 14.55
C THR A 92 9.25 26.62 15.24
N PHE A 93 9.07 25.38 14.79
CA PHE A 93 8.09 24.47 15.37
C PHE A 93 8.70 23.11 15.65
N SER A 94 8.05 22.39 16.55
CA SER A 94 8.27 20.96 16.74
C SER A 94 6.97 20.24 17.02
N ALA A 95 6.89 18.98 16.62
CA ALA A 95 5.79 18.08 16.89
C ALA A 95 6.29 16.64 16.86
N ALA A 96 5.50 15.73 17.39
CA ALA A 96 5.66 14.33 17.03
C ALA A 96 5.17 14.10 15.60
N ALA A 97 5.89 13.32 14.81
CA ALA A 97 5.57 13.04 13.41
C ALA A 97 5.77 11.55 13.13
N TYR A 98 4.66 10.84 12.87
CA TYR A 98 4.60 9.39 12.80
C TYR A 98 4.27 8.94 11.39
N PRO A 99 5.24 8.36 10.65
CA PRO A 99 4.95 7.53 9.49
C PRO A 99 4.17 6.28 9.92
N LEU A 100 3.08 6.01 9.23
CA LEU A 100 2.18 4.88 9.48
C LEU A 100 2.24 3.92 8.27
N ARG A 101 1.60 2.76 8.43
CA ARG A 101 1.42 1.78 7.35
C ARG A 101 0.67 2.39 6.17
N GLN A 102 0.84 1.80 4.99
CA GLN A 102 0.19 2.21 3.74
C GLN A 102 0.44 3.70 3.42
N GLN A 103 1.66 4.18 3.70
CA GLN A 103 2.05 5.59 3.52
C GLN A 103 1.19 6.59 4.31
N GLY A 104 0.56 6.15 5.39
CA GLY A 104 -0.11 7.06 6.32
C GLY A 104 0.90 7.98 7.02
N PHE A 105 0.45 9.17 7.41
CA PHE A 105 1.28 10.13 8.13
C PHE A 105 0.43 10.88 9.13
N ALA A 106 0.90 10.96 10.37
CA ALA A 106 0.22 11.69 11.43
C ALA A 106 1.18 12.68 12.11
N VAL A 107 0.71 13.90 12.32
CA VAL A 107 1.44 14.94 13.04
C VAL A 107 0.69 15.27 14.32
N GLY A 108 1.39 15.21 15.45
CA GLY A 108 0.87 15.52 16.76
C GLY A 108 0.70 17.02 17.01
N PRO A 109 0.47 17.41 18.27
CA PRO A 109 0.42 18.82 18.64
C PRO A 109 1.70 19.58 18.30
N LEU A 110 1.54 20.78 17.74
CA LEU A 110 2.64 21.67 17.38
C LEU A 110 3.00 22.58 18.56
N ALA A 111 4.27 22.56 18.95
CA ALA A 111 4.88 23.55 19.83
C ALA A 111 5.65 24.56 18.97
N LEU A 112 5.47 25.86 19.22
CA LEU A 112 6.00 26.94 18.40
C LEU A 112 6.73 27.97 19.26
N THR A 113 7.74 28.62 18.67
CA THR A 113 8.26 29.87 19.23
C THR A 113 7.23 30.99 19.13
N LYS A 114 7.44 32.08 19.88
CA LYS A 114 6.55 33.25 19.92
C LYS A 114 7.21 34.49 19.32
N ARG A 115 7.66 34.39 18.07
CA ARG A 115 8.12 35.54 17.29
C ARG A 115 6.93 36.17 16.57
N ASN A 116 6.92 37.50 16.52
CA ASN A 116 5.97 38.27 15.73
C ASN A 116 6.63 38.70 14.41
N CYS A 117 5.97 38.46 13.29
CA CYS A 117 6.40 38.88 11.96
C CYS A 117 5.28 39.67 11.28
N ASP A 118 5.51 40.15 10.06
CA ASP A 118 4.48 40.82 9.27
C ASP A 118 3.23 39.95 9.10
N LYS A 119 2.07 40.59 8.99
CA LYS A 119 0.77 39.92 8.85
C LYS A 119 0.79 38.91 7.69
N GLY A 120 1.38 39.29 6.57
CA GLY A 120 1.54 38.41 5.42
C GLY A 120 2.26 37.12 5.81
N VAL A 121 3.40 37.22 6.53
CA VAL A 121 4.25 36.11 7.00
C VAL A 121 3.52 35.18 7.98
N MET A 122 2.76 35.77 8.89
CA MET A 122 1.97 35.05 9.89
C MET A 122 0.82 34.23 9.27
N GLU A 123 0.13 34.76 8.26
CA GLU A 123 -1.00 34.05 7.64
C GLU A 123 -0.57 32.76 6.93
N PHE A 124 0.56 32.77 6.18
CA PHE A 124 1.03 31.51 5.60
C PHE A 124 1.69 30.58 6.61
N GLU A 125 2.29 31.09 7.69
CA GLU A 125 2.75 30.22 8.78
C GLU A 125 1.56 29.40 9.31
N ARG A 126 0.45 30.07 9.60
CA ARG A 126 -0.79 29.41 10.02
C ARG A 126 -1.26 28.39 8.98
N ALA A 127 -1.31 28.76 7.70
CA ALA A 127 -1.76 27.85 6.63
C ALA A 127 -0.86 26.61 6.49
N PHE A 128 0.46 26.79 6.54
CA PHE A 128 1.45 25.72 6.46
C PHE A 128 1.34 24.77 7.65
N LEU A 129 1.26 25.30 8.87
CA LEU A 129 1.13 24.50 10.09
C LEU A 129 -0.20 23.76 10.17
N LEU A 130 -1.29 24.36 9.67
CA LEU A 130 -2.58 23.67 9.57
C LEU A 130 -2.50 22.50 8.58
N ALA A 131 -1.90 22.70 7.41
CA ALA A 131 -1.71 21.63 6.43
C ALA A 131 -0.86 20.48 7.00
N LEU A 132 0.25 20.80 7.69
CA LEU A 132 1.07 19.79 8.37
C LEU A 132 0.31 19.05 9.47
N ARG A 133 -0.39 19.76 10.35
CA ARG A 133 -1.16 19.13 11.44
C ARG A 133 -2.32 18.28 10.92
N GLY A 134 -2.90 18.67 9.80
CA GLY A 134 -3.98 17.96 9.13
C GLY A 134 -3.51 16.78 8.27
N ALA A 135 -2.21 16.47 8.25
CA ALA A 135 -1.66 15.41 7.44
C ALA A 135 -2.31 14.05 7.72
N ARG A 136 -2.48 13.28 6.65
CA ARG A 136 -3.05 11.93 6.65
C ARG A 136 -2.16 10.94 5.90
N ASN A 137 -1.51 11.40 4.84
CA ASN A 137 -0.67 10.58 3.99
C ASN A 137 0.58 11.34 3.59
N PHE A 138 1.65 10.59 3.34
CA PHE A 138 2.83 11.10 2.67
C PHE A 138 3.05 10.33 1.37
N ASP A 139 3.78 10.93 0.45
CA ASP A 139 4.30 10.25 -0.73
C ASP A 139 5.65 10.84 -1.13
N ILE A 140 6.43 10.05 -1.86
CA ILE A 140 7.67 10.50 -2.49
C ILE A 140 7.49 10.41 -4.01
N VAL A 141 7.50 11.56 -4.69
CA VAL A 141 7.29 11.67 -6.14
C VAL A 141 8.45 12.47 -6.73
N ASP A 142 9.22 11.85 -7.63
CA ASP A 142 10.40 12.45 -8.26
C ASP A 142 11.41 13.01 -7.24
N GLY A 143 11.62 12.30 -6.12
CA GLY A 143 12.51 12.75 -5.05
C GLY A 143 11.96 13.88 -4.17
N ARG A 144 10.73 14.34 -4.41
CA ARG A 144 10.03 15.34 -3.59
C ARG A 144 9.13 14.66 -2.57
N LEU A 145 9.11 15.20 -1.36
CA LEU A 145 8.15 14.81 -0.34
C LEU A 145 6.81 15.52 -0.59
N VAL A 146 5.73 14.77 -0.58
CA VAL A 146 4.37 15.29 -0.69
C VAL A 146 3.61 14.84 0.54
N ILE A 147 3.10 15.79 1.32
CA ILE A 147 2.24 15.50 2.47
C ILE A 147 0.84 15.97 2.13
N LYS A 148 -0.14 15.08 2.25
CA LYS A 148 -1.55 15.35 1.97
C LYS A 148 -2.39 15.10 3.21
N GLY A 149 -3.43 15.91 3.38
CA GLY A 149 -4.27 15.84 4.55
C GLY A 149 -5.59 16.56 4.39
N ALA A 150 -6.41 16.53 5.43
CA ALA A 150 -7.72 17.16 5.44
C ALA A 150 -7.66 18.70 5.36
N ALA A 151 -6.54 19.29 5.79
CA ALA A 151 -6.33 20.73 5.81
C ALA A 151 -5.53 21.26 4.61
N GLY A 152 -5.06 20.37 3.72
CA GLY A 152 -4.31 20.77 2.54
C GLY A 152 -3.23 19.79 2.10
N GLU A 153 -2.45 20.24 1.13
CA GLU A 153 -1.29 19.55 0.58
C GLU A 153 -0.07 20.45 0.65
N VAL A 154 1.07 19.87 1.04
CA VAL A 154 2.38 20.52 1.00
C VAL A 154 3.34 19.66 0.19
N ARG A 155 4.03 20.28 -0.76
CA ARG A 155 5.11 19.63 -1.51
C ARG A 155 6.44 20.26 -1.11
N PHE A 156 7.45 19.41 -0.95
CA PHE A 156 8.77 19.80 -0.52
C PHE A 156 9.82 19.27 -1.47
N ASP A 157 10.83 20.09 -1.72
CA ASP A 157 12.08 19.64 -2.31
C ASP A 157 13.04 19.19 -1.21
N ARG A 158 13.97 18.31 -1.57
CA ARG A 158 15.01 17.86 -0.64
C ARG A 158 15.88 19.05 -0.27
N GLY A 159 16.00 19.31 1.03
CA GLY A 159 16.91 20.30 1.57
C GLY A 159 18.36 19.84 1.45
N ILE A 160 19.23 20.79 1.15
CA ILE A 160 20.70 20.67 1.23
C ILE A 160 21.16 20.69 2.67
#